data_AF-A0A327ZL62-F1
#
_entry.id   AF-A0A327ZL62-F1
#
_cell.length_a   1.000
_cell.length_b   1.000
_cell.length_c   1.000
_cell.angle_alpha   90.00
_cell.angle_beta   90.00
_cell.angle_gamma   90.00
#
_symmetry.space_group_name_H-M   'P 1'
#
loop_
_entity.id
_entity.type
_entity.pdbx_description
1 polymer ?
#
loop_
_entity_poly.entity_id
_entity_poly.type
_entity_poly.pdbx_seq_one_letter_code
_entity_poly.pdbx_strand_id
1 'polypeptide(L)'
;MSLEDDLRIALHEHAAEPAPHRDLWEGVTSGVRRDRRRRAVLATGAAVVAITAVATVPAILAARDDRSAPIMPATPAPSASSVPAIDWVWPIPAGQLFPREPGWVPGGLGEPTAMVMGANRVLHYEQDESILEAEVGPIEPSWESEGEEDHTADVGGRPATVRTASLYDGSKPGEQFVGVRWRAGAGEWMQVLSWGDRDEDEILRFARELKQGSGPGVPDDLAFALVPSGFSVQHQSEGSLCVAAPEVIASERQPAGLCVYVVDEAYQPVAEAGPEHVTIGGRPATYYEDPPRIDVDLGGGKTLNITWDAEAIPLTRAEAIRFAEGVTVR
;
A
#
# COMPACT_ATOMS: atom_id res chain seq x y z
N MET A 1 27.61 20.40 40.72
CA MET A 1 27.15 20.12 39.35
C MET A 1 25.66 20.35 39.36
N SER A 2 25.17 21.28 38.53
CA SER A 2 23.75 21.61 38.50
C SER A 2 23.03 20.67 37.53
N LEU A 3 21.76 20.36 37.79
CA LEU A 3 20.91 19.56 36.90
C LEU A 3 20.90 20.11 35.47
N GLU A 4 21.06 21.43 35.34
CA GLU A 4 21.12 22.13 34.06
C GLU A 4 22.43 21.85 33.30
N ASP A 5 23.55 21.68 34.00
CA ASP A 5 24.83 21.30 33.39
C ASP A 5 24.81 19.84 32.93
N ASP A 6 24.22 18.94 33.72
CA ASP A 6 24.07 17.53 33.35
C ASP A 6 23.15 17.36 32.13
N LEU A 7 22.05 18.13 32.06
CA LEU A 7 21.18 18.15 30.88
C LEU A 7 21.86 18.72 29.65
N ARG A 8 22.67 19.79 29.81
CA ARG A 8 23.37 20.44 28.70
C ARG A 8 24.49 19.53 28.15
N ILE A 9 25.16 18.77 29.00
CA ILE A 9 26.17 17.77 28.60
C ILE A 9 25.49 16.58 27.90
N ALA A 10 24.42 16.03 28.47
CA ALA A 10 23.69 14.92 27.86
C ALA A 10 23.11 15.27 26.48
N LEU A 11 22.59 16.49 26.30
CA LEU A 11 22.10 16.99 25.01
C LEU A 11 23.24 17.15 23.99
N HIS A 12 24.41 17.62 24.41
CA HIS A 12 25.56 17.76 23.53
C HIS A 12 26.18 16.42 23.14
N GLU A 13 26.22 15.44 24.05
CA GLU A 13 26.66 14.07 23.74
C GLU A 13 25.69 13.39 22.78
N HIS A 14 24.38 13.50 23.01
CA HIS A 14 23.38 12.89 22.13
C HIS A 14 23.29 13.56 20.74
N ALA A 15 23.60 14.85 20.65
CA ALA A 15 23.68 15.56 19.37
C ALA A 15 25.00 15.29 18.61
N ALA A 16 26.04 14.78 19.28
CA ALA A 16 27.31 14.41 18.68
C ALA A 16 27.36 12.94 18.23
N GLU A 17 26.39 12.13 18.65
CA GLU A 17 26.17 10.80 18.09
C GLU A 17 25.73 10.93 16.63
N PRO A 18 26.42 10.29 15.67
CA PRO A 18 25.94 10.24 14.30
C PRO A 18 24.58 9.56 14.32
N ALA A 19 23.54 10.32 13.98
CA ALA A 19 22.17 9.81 13.93
C ALA A 19 22.18 8.52 13.07
N PRO A 20 21.73 7.37 13.60
CA PRO A 20 21.39 6.27 12.71
C PRO A 20 20.36 6.85 11.75
N HIS A 21 20.69 6.88 10.46
CA HIS A 21 19.72 7.20 9.41
C HIS A 21 18.64 6.11 9.44
N ARG A 22 17.72 6.20 10.41
CA ARG A 22 16.40 5.60 10.31
C ARG A 22 15.79 6.26 9.10
N ASP A 23 15.59 5.48 8.05
CA ASP A 23 14.84 5.96 6.91
C ASP A 23 13.45 6.31 7.42
N LEU A 24 13.19 7.61 7.56
CA LEU A 24 11.92 8.12 8.10
C LEU A 24 10.74 7.62 7.25
N TRP A 25 11.00 7.27 5.98
CA TRP A 25 10.07 6.61 5.09
C TRP A 25 9.74 5.17 5.50
N GLU A 26 10.66 4.42 6.08
CA GLU A 26 10.44 3.05 6.58
C GLU A 26 9.54 3.06 7.84
N GLY A 27 9.70 4.09 8.69
CA GLY A 27 8.81 4.35 9.82
C GLY A 27 7.40 4.80 9.40
N VAL A 28 7.29 5.60 8.34
CA VAL A 28 6.00 6.11 7.82
C VAL A 28 5.25 5.03 7.05
N THR A 29 5.91 4.23 6.21
CA THR A 29 5.28 3.14 5.44
C THR A 29 4.81 1.99 6.35
N SER A 30 5.61 1.61 7.35
CA SER A 30 5.15 0.71 8.42
C SER A 30 3.98 1.33 9.22
N GLY A 31 4.00 2.65 9.46
CA GLY A 31 2.91 3.41 10.08
C GLY A 31 1.59 3.43 9.28
N VAL A 32 1.64 3.52 7.95
CA VAL A 32 0.44 3.50 7.08
C VAL A 32 -0.19 2.11 7.02
N ARG A 33 0.62 1.03 7.01
CA ARG A 33 0.14 -0.34 7.20
C ARG A 33 -0.49 -0.53 8.60
N ARG A 34 0.12 0.05 9.65
CA ARG A 34 -0.45 0.07 11.02
C ARG A 34 -1.81 0.76 11.08
N ASP A 35 -1.98 1.90 10.42
CA ASP A 35 -3.23 2.66 10.46
C ASP A 35 -4.38 1.95 9.71
N ARG A 36 -4.08 1.28 8.59
CA ARG A 36 -5.06 0.42 7.90
C ARG A 36 -5.48 -0.78 8.75
N ARG A 37 -4.54 -1.48 9.42
CA ARG A 37 -4.88 -2.58 10.35
C ARG A 37 -5.67 -2.10 11.57
N ARG A 38 -5.33 -0.95 12.16
CA ARG A 38 -6.08 -0.38 13.29
C ARG A 38 -7.52 0.00 12.94
N ARG A 39 -7.76 0.52 11.73
CA ARG A 39 -9.11 0.84 11.26
C ARG A 39 -9.94 -0.43 11.03
N ALA A 40 -9.33 -1.51 10.52
CA ALA A 40 -10.00 -2.81 10.40
C ALA A 40 -10.41 -3.40 11.76
N VAL A 41 -9.57 -3.26 12.80
CA VAL A 41 -9.85 -3.74 14.16
C VAL A 41 -10.86 -2.85 14.92
N LEU A 42 -10.89 -1.54 14.66
CA LEU A 42 -11.85 -0.63 15.29
C LEU A 42 -13.26 -0.74 14.67
N ALA A 43 -13.38 -1.14 13.40
CA ALA A 43 -14.65 -1.37 12.73
C ALA A 43 -15.45 -2.55 13.33
N THR A 44 -14.79 -3.51 13.97
CA THR A 44 -15.42 -4.65 14.66
C THR A 44 -15.79 -4.36 16.12
N GLY A 45 -15.39 -3.22 16.69
CA GLY A 45 -15.40 -3.00 18.15
C GLY A 45 -16.21 -1.83 18.72
N ALA A 46 -16.68 -0.85 17.93
CA ALA A 46 -17.30 0.34 18.53
C ALA A 46 -18.52 0.87 17.76
N ALA A 47 -19.63 0.13 17.85
CA ALA A 47 -20.94 0.76 17.85
C ALA A 47 -21.20 1.35 19.26
N VAL A 48 -21.69 2.60 19.29
CA VAL A 48 -22.36 3.31 20.41
C VAL A 48 -21.44 4.07 21.41
N VAL A 49 -21.45 5.42 21.37
CA VAL A 49 -22.10 6.33 22.36
C VAL A 49 -21.74 7.83 22.08
N ALA A 50 -22.80 8.62 21.85
CA ALA A 50 -23.08 10.04 22.19
C ALA A 50 -22.12 11.18 21.78
N ILE A 51 -22.53 12.18 20.99
CA ILE A 51 -23.53 13.27 21.20
C ILE A 51 -23.04 14.41 22.12
N THR A 52 -23.11 15.62 21.56
CA THR A 52 -23.16 16.99 22.13
C THR A 52 -21.92 17.70 22.67
N ALA A 53 -21.50 18.75 21.95
CA ALA A 53 -21.52 20.11 22.48
C ALA A 53 -21.69 21.14 21.35
N VAL A 54 -22.62 22.07 21.59
CA VAL A 54 -23.17 23.09 20.70
C VAL A 54 -22.45 24.44 20.92
N ALA A 55 -22.32 25.19 19.81
CA ALA A 55 -22.20 26.64 19.68
C ALA A 55 -20.95 27.36 20.24
N THR A 56 -20.27 28.10 19.36
CA THR A 56 -20.42 29.57 19.28
C THR A 56 -19.71 30.14 18.05
N VAL A 57 -20.45 30.92 17.26
CA VAL A 57 -19.96 31.89 16.28
C VAL A 57 -19.75 33.22 17.02
N PRO A 58 -18.78 34.05 16.61
CA PRO A 58 -19.20 35.29 15.96
C PRO A 58 -18.44 35.59 14.67
N ALA A 59 -19.21 36.11 13.72
CA ALA A 59 -18.75 36.73 12.49
C ALA A 59 -17.95 38.00 12.76
N ILE A 60 -16.96 38.28 11.90
CA ILE A 60 -16.52 39.65 11.62
C ILE A 60 -16.48 39.84 10.11
N LEU A 61 -17.48 40.57 9.62
CA LEU A 61 -17.47 41.27 8.33
C LEU A 61 -17.07 42.73 8.60
N ALA A 62 -16.10 43.24 7.85
CA ALA A 62 -15.95 44.65 7.50
C ALA A 62 -15.04 44.70 6.24
N ALA A 63 -15.58 44.77 5.03
CA ALA A 63 -16.17 45.93 4.35
C ALA A 63 -15.13 46.90 3.74
N ARG A 64 -15.07 46.84 2.40
CA ARG A 64 -14.84 47.88 1.39
C ARG A 64 -13.48 48.61 1.34
N ASP A 65 -12.88 48.59 0.14
CA ASP A 65 -12.81 49.84 -0.62
C ASP A 65 -12.75 49.62 -2.15
N ASP A 66 -13.58 50.39 -2.84
CA ASP A 66 -13.65 50.58 -4.28
C ASP A 66 -12.35 51.20 -4.82
N ARG A 67 -11.72 50.54 -5.79
CA ARG A 67 -10.98 51.23 -6.87
C ARG A 67 -11.12 50.47 -8.18
N SER A 68 -11.95 51.03 -9.06
CA SER A 68 -12.00 50.68 -10.47
C SER A 68 -10.65 50.98 -11.12
N ALA A 69 -9.98 49.95 -11.63
CA ALA A 69 -8.78 50.08 -12.46
C ALA A 69 -9.17 50.07 -13.95
N PRO A 70 -8.41 50.75 -14.84
CA PRO A 70 -8.78 50.91 -16.24
C PRO A 70 -8.71 49.58 -17.00
N ILE A 71 -9.72 49.34 -17.84
CA ILE A 71 -9.77 48.21 -18.78
C ILE A 71 -8.65 48.41 -19.81
N MET A 72 -7.60 47.59 -19.71
CA MET A 72 -6.63 47.42 -20.79
C MET A 72 -7.22 46.48 -21.85
N PRO A 73 -6.99 46.73 -23.15
CA PRO A 73 -7.43 45.83 -24.21
C PRO A 73 -6.75 44.47 -24.06
N ALA A 74 -7.56 43.41 -24.18
CA ALA A 74 -7.16 42.04 -24.03
C ALA A 74 -6.03 41.67 -24.99
N THR A 75 -4.88 41.31 -24.43
CA THR A 75 -3.86 40.51 -25.10
C THR A 75 -4.51 39.15 -25.42
N PRO A 76 -4.46 38.66 -26.68
CA PRO A 76 -4.94 37.32 -26.98
C PRO A 76 -4.16 36.33 -26.11
N ALA A 77 -4.91 35.52 -25.34
CA ALA A 77 -4.34 34.47 -24.53
C ALA A 77 -3.50 33.56 -25.45
N PRO A 78 -2.27 33.17 -25.05
CA PRO A 78 -1.58 32.11 -25.77
C PRO A 78 -2.48 30.88 -25.73
N SER A 79 -2.70 30.29 -26.92
CA SER A 79 -3.48 29.08 -27.12
C SER A 79 -3.19 28.09 -26.00
N ALA A 80 -4.26 27.57 -25.38
CA ALA A 80 -4.18 26.51 -24.38
C ALA A 80 -3.18 25.46 -24.86
N SER A 81 -2.06 25.33 -24.14
CA SER A 81 -1.15 24.20 -24.28
C SER A 81 -2.00 22.95 -24.12
N SER A 82 -2.29 22.27 -25.23
CA SER A 82 -2.96 20.99 -25.23
C SER A 82 -2.05 20.03 -24.47
N VAL A 83 -2.41 19.71 -23.23
CA VAL A 83 -1.82 18.57 -22.53
C VAL A 83 -1.98 17.38 -23.50
N PRO A 84 -0.89 16.71 -23.90
CA PRO A 84 -1.00 15.60 -24.84
C PRO A 84 -1.91 14.54 -24.23
N ALA A 85 -2.91 14.11 -25.00
CA ALA A 85 -3.82 13.04 -24.58
C ALA A 85 -3.03 11.77 -24.28
N ILE A 86 -3.40 11.06 -23.22
CA ILE A 86 -2.75 9.80 -22.86
C ILE A 86 -3.18 8.74 -23.87
N ASP A 87 -2.20 7.96 -24.37
CA ASP A 87 -2.48 6.80 -25.20
C ASP A 87 -2.89 5.61 -24.32
N TRP A 88 -3.90 4.87 -24.77
CA TRP A 88 -4.52 3.78 -24.00
C TRP A 88 -4.37 2.46 -24.71
N VAL A 89 -3.87 1.45 -24.00
CA VAL A 89 -3.59 0.12 -24.54
C VAL A 89 -4.28 -0.96 -23.73
N TRP A 90 -4.44 -2.14 -24.34
CA TRP A 90 -4.88 -3.33 -23.61
C TRP A 90 -3.79 -3.75 -22.62
N PRO A 91 -4.14 -4.09 -21.36
CA PRO A 91 -3.14 -4.51 -20.40
C PRO A 91 -2.51 -5.84 -20.82
N ILE A 92 -1.21 -5.94 -20.59
CA ILE A 92 -0.49 -7.21 -20.70
C ILE A 92 -0.69 -7.95 -19.36
N PRO A 93 -1.21 -9.20 -19.36
CA PRO A 93 -1.36 -9.95 -18.13
C PRO A 93 -0.01 -10.12 -17.41
N ALA A 94 0.05 -9.85 -16.11
CA ALA A 94 1.19 -10.28 -15.31
C ALA A 94 1.25 -11.81 -15.30
N GLY A 95 2.45 -12.39 -15.42
CA GLY A 95 2.65 -13.82 -15.18
C GLY A 95 2.05 -14.19 -13.81
N GLN A 96 1.04 -15.05 -13.85
CA GLN A 96 0.06 -15.17 -12.76
C GLN A 96 0.51 -16.06 -11.60
N LEU A 97 1.62 -16.80 -11.70
CA LEU A 97 1.98 -17.83 -10.72
C LEU A 97 3.13 -17.39 -9.81
N PHE A 98 3.08 -17.78 -8.54
CA PHE A 98 4.24 -17.72 -7.66
C PHE A 98 5.34 -18.69 -8.15
N PRO A 99 6.61 -18.27 -8.30
CA PRO A 99 7.62 -19.06 -9.00
C PRO A 99 8.29 -20.15 -8.14
N ARG A 100 7.71 -20.45 -6.97
CA ARG A 100 8.21 -21.46 -6.04
C ARG A 100 7.07 -22.37 -5.59
N GLU A 101 7.40 -23.60 -5.26
CA GLU A 101 6.47 -24.60 -4.72
C GLU A 101 6.96 -25.04 -3.34
N PRO A 102 6.15 -24.90 -2.28
CA PRO A 102 6.49 -25.39 -0.95
C PRO A 102 6.45 -26.92 -0.88
N GLY A 103 7.55 -27.56 -0.47
CA GLY A 103 7.58 -29.00 -0.20
C GLY A 103 6.99 -29.40 1.16
N TRP A 104 6.79 -28.43 2.05
CA TRP A 104 6.17 -28.60 3.37
C TRP A 104 5.59 -27.26 3.81
N VAL A 105 4.43 -27.31 4.48
CA VAL A 105 3.73 -26.15 5.04
C VAL A 105 3.36 -26.49 6.49
N PRO A 106 3.62 -25.61 7.48
CA PRO A 106 3.20 -25.84 8.86
C PRO A 106 1.67 -25.90 8.95
N GLY A 107 1.15 -26.60 9.97
CA GLY A 107 -0.30 -26.69 10.20
C GLY A 107 -0.93 -25.35 10.61
N GLY A 108 -2.26 -25.29 10.58
CA GLY A 108 -3.02 -24.11 11.02
C GLY A 108 -2.85 -22.90 10.10
N LEU A 109 -2.68 -23.15 8.79
CA LEU A 109 -2.65 -22.13 7.76
C LEU A 109 -3.83 -22.33 6.81
N GLY A 110 -4.37 -21.23 6.31
CA GLY A 110 -5.43 -21.22 5.31
C GLY A 110 -4.92 -21.61 3.92
N GLU A 111 -5.81 -21.51 2.93
CA GLU A 111 -5.42 -21.70 1.53
C GLU A 111 -4.43 -20.62 1.09
N PRO A 112 -3.38 -20.98 0.32
CA PRO A 112 -2.41 -20.00 -0.11
C PRO A 112 -2.94 -19.10 -1.23
N THR A 113 -2.60 -17.82 -1.16
CA THR A 113 -2.84 -16.85 -2.23
C THR A 113 -1.53 -16.27 -2.73
N ALA A 114 -1.44 -15.98 -4.03
CA ALA A 114 -0.28 -15.28 -4.59
C ALA A 114 -0.60 -13.79 -4.80
N MET A 115 0.42 -12.95 -4.69
CA MET A 115 0.32 -11.51 -4.93
C MET A 115 1.51 -11.02 -5.78
N VAL A 116 1.29 -9.91 -6.48
CA VAL A 116 2.34 -9.14 -7.17
C VAL A 116 2.63 -7.90 -6.34
N MET A 117 3.92 -7.64 -6.06
CA MET A 117 4.40 -6.45 -5.35
C MET A 117 5.64 -5.88 -6.06
N GLY A 118 5.42 -4.98 -7.01
CA GLY A 118 6.44 -4.53 -7.95
C GLY A 118 7.02 -5.69 -8.77
N ALA A 119 8.34 -5.73 -8.84
CA ALA A 119 9.06 -6.84 -9.45
C ALA A 119 9.06 -8.13 -8.59
N ASN A 120 8.59 -8.07 -7.34
CA ASN A 120 8.55 -9.23 -6.44
C ASN A 120 7.21 -9.98 -6.56
N ARG A 121 7.21 -11.22 -6.06
CA ARG A 121 6.03 -12.08 -5.92
C ARG A 121 5.95 -12.54 -4.48
N VAL A 122 4.74 -12.57 -3.93
CA VAL A 122 4.47 -13.01 -2.57
C VAL A 122 3.51 -14.19 -2.60
N LEU A 123 3.78 -15.19 -1.77
CA LEU A 123 2.88 -16.27 -1.43
C LEU A 123 2.44 -16.03 0.01
N HIS A 124 1.14 -15.90 0.22
CA HIS A 124 0.55 -15.55 1.49
C HIS A 124 -0.32 -16.70 2.00
N TYR A 125 -0.18 -17.01 3.28
CA TYR A 125 -1.07 -17.88 4.01
C TYR A 125 -1.60 -17.12 5.21
N GLU A 126 -2.91 -17.16 5.40
CA GLU A 126 -3.55 -16.54 6.55
C GLU A 126 -4.70 -17.41 7.04
N GLN A 127 -4.73 -17.61 8.35
CA GLN A 127 -5.86 -18.19 9.04
C GLN A 127 -5.97 -17.53 10.42
N ASP A 128 -7.14 -16.98 10.70
CA ASP A 128 -7.40 -16.15 11.88
C ASP A 128 -6.41 -14.95 11.92
N GLU A 129 -5.49 -14.91 12.88
CA GLU A 129 -4.44 -13.89 12.98
C GLU A 129 -3.04 -14.44 12.67
N SER A 130 -2.95 -15.72 12.29
CA SER A 130 -1.70 -16.41 11.99
C SER A 130 -1.32 -16.22 10.53
N ILE A 131 -0.15 -15.65 10.28
CA ILE A 131 0.32 -15.31 8.94
C ILE A 131 1.65 -16.01 8.65
N LEU A 132 1.78 -16.53 7.43
CA LEU A 132 3.04 -16.98 6.84
C LEU A 132 3.14 -16.42 5.41
N GLU A 133 4.19 -15.66 5.14
CA GLU A 133 4.47 -15.08 3.82
C GLU A 133 5.80 -15.58 3.28
N ALA A 134 5.87 -15.83 1.97
CA ALA A 134 7.10 -16.09 1.24
C ALA A 134 7.21 -15.10 0.09
N GLU A 135 8.28 -14.33 0.05
CA GLU A 135 8.53 -13.35 -1.00
C GLU A 135 9.78 -13.72 -1.81
N VAL A 136 9.70 -13.51 -3.12
CA VAL A 136 10.79 -13.72 -4.06
C VAL A 136 10.83 -12.62 -5.11
N GLY A 137 12.02 -12.11 -5.41
CA GLY A 137 12.21 -11.18 -6.51
C GLY A 137 13.55 -10.45 -6.50
N PRO A 138 13.76 -9.52 -7.43
CA PRO A 138 15.03 -8.80 -7.54
C PRO A 138 15.19 -7.69 -6.48
N ILE A 139 14.10 -7.19 -5.90
CA ILE A 139 14.12 -6.13 -4.88
C ILE A 139 14.28 -6.77 -3.51
N GLU A 140 15.16 -6.24 -2.66
CA GLU A 140 15.31 -6.71 -1.28
C GLU A 140 14.04 -6.43 -0.48
N PRO A 141 13.37 -7.45 0.09
CA PRO A 141 12.25 -7.22 0.97
C PRO A 141 12.72 -6.56 2.28
N SER A 142 11.98 -5.54 2.72
CA SER A 142 12.16 -4.94 4.03
C SER A 142 11.66 -5.88 5.12
N TRP A 143 12.19 -5.70 6.33
CA TRP A 143 11.62 -6.34 7.51
C TRP A 143 10.31 -5.64 7.87
N GLU A 144 9.31 -6.41 8.29
CA GLU A 144 7.99 -5.88 8.63
C GLU A 144 7.79 -5.68 10.14
N SER A 145 8.67 -6.26 10.95
CA SER A 145 8.76 -6.01 12.39
C SER A 145 10.17 -5.53 12.75
N GLU A 146 10.23 -4.68 13.78
CA GLU A 146 11.49 -4.44 14.48
C GLU A 146 11.91 -5.78 15.13
N GLY A 147 13.17 -6.16 14.95
CA GLY A 147 13.73 -7.38 15.53
C GLY A 147 14.30 -7.11 16.91
N GLU A 148 14.19 -8.10 17.79
CA GLU A 148 14.92 -8.14 19.06
C GLU A 148 16.32 -8.74 18.85
N GLU A 149 16.42 -9.74 17.98
CA GLU A 149 17.65 -10.45 17.66
C GLU A 149 17.76 -10.71 16.15
N ASP A 150 18.97 -10.54 15.62
CA ASP A 150 19.37 -10.97 14.28
C ASP A 150 20.54 -11.96 14.40
N HIS A 151 20.42 -13.14 13.78
CA HIS A 151 21.51 -14.12 13.71
C HIS A 151 21.58 -14.81 12.34
N THR A 152 22.64 -15.59 12.12
CA THR A 152 22.83 -16.30 10.85
C THR A 152 22.41 -17.76 10.94
N ALA A 153 21.71 -18.23 9.92
CA ALA A 153 21.31 -19.63 9.75
C ALA A 153 21.62 -20.14 8.34
N ASP A 154 21.28 -21.40 8.07
CA ASP A 154 21.40 -22.04 6.76
C ASP A 154 20.04 -22.38 6.16
N VAL A 155 19.84 -21.96 4.92
CA VAL A 155 18.69 -22.34 4.08
C VAL A 155 19.18 -23.09 2.85
N GLY A 156 19.40 -24.40 3.01
CA GLY A 156 19.74 -25.29 1.90
C GLY A 156 21.15 -25.05 1.36
N GLY A 157 22.13 -24.89 2.25
CA GLY A 157 23.52 -24.58 1.91
C GLY A 157 23.76 -23.11 1.59
N ARG A 158 22.84 -22.22 1.94
CA ARG A 158 22.94 -20.77 1.71
C ARG A 158 22.85 -20.01 3.03
N PRO A 159 23.76 -19.05 3.27
CA PRO A 159 23.67 -18.21 4.45
C PRO A 159 22.38 -17.38 4.40
N ALA A 160 21.65 -17.39 5.51
CA ALA A 160 20.45 -16.62 5.73
C ALA A 160 20.59 -15.77 6.98
N THR A 161 19.93 -14.62 6.99
CA THR A 161 19.70 -13.83 8.20
C THR A 161 18.35 -14.24 8.76
N VAL A 162 18.32 -14.58 10.04
CA VAL A 162 17.10 -14.80 10.81
C VAL A 162 16.90 -13.60 11.71
N ARG A 163 15.67 -13.12 11.78
CA ARG A 163 15.22 -12.08 12.69
C ARG A 163 14.08 -12.62 13.54
N THR A 164 14.17 -12.45 14.84
CA THR A 164 13.09 -12.83 15.77
C THR A 164 12.64 -11.62 16.59
N ALA A 165 11.38 -11.62 17.00
CA ALA A 165 10.87 -10.71 18.01
C ALA A 165 9.76 -11.37 18.82
N SER A 166 9.86 -11.30 20.14
CA SER A 166 8.84 -11.83 21.06
C SER A 166 7.56 -10.99 21.10
N LEU A 167 7.63 -9.73 20.63
CA LEU A 167 6.50 -8.81 20.55
C LEU A 167 6.45 -8.13 19.19
N TYR A 168 5.26 -8.10 18.60
CA TYR A 168 4.93 -7.31 17.42
C TYR A 168 3.54 -6.69 17.57
N ASP A 169 3.20 -5.73 16.71
CA ASP A 169 1.90 -5.06 16.76
C ASP A 169 0.75 -6.06 16.49
N GLY A 170 -0.12 -6.25 17.47
CA GLY A 170 -1.19 -7.25 17.45
C GLY A 170 -0.83 -8.62 18.01
N SER A 171 0.41 -8.85 18.46
CA SER A 171 0.81 -10.15 19.05
C SER A 171 -0.01 -10.54 20.28
N LYS A 172 -0.39 -11.81 20.35
CA LYS A 172 -1.00 -12.45 21.53
C LYS A 172 0.06 -13.12 22.41
N PRO A 173 -0.27 -13.42 23.69
CA PRO A 173 0.65 -14.16 24.55
C PRO A 173 1.07 -15.51 23.93
N GLY A 174 2.38 -15.69 23.73
CA GLY A 174 2.96 -16.90 23.16
C GLY A 174 3.29 -16.81 21.66
N GLU A 175 2.80 -15.78 20.98
CA GLU A 175 3.14 -15.53 19.58
C GLU A 175 4.53 -14.86 19.46
N GLN A 176 5.15 -15.03 18.30
CA GLN A 176 6.40 -14.39 17.94
C GLN A 176 6.43 -14.04 16.45
N PHE A 177 7.28 -13.07 16.12
CA PHE A 177 7.68 -12.81 14.75
C PHE A 177 8.94 -13.60 14.44
N VAL A 178 8.96 -14.29 13.31
CA VAL A 178 10.16 -14.92 12.77
C VAL A 178 10.27 -14.57 11.30
N GLY A 179 11.39 -13.95 10.93
CA GLY A 179 11.74 -13.63 9.55
C GLY A 179 13.03 -14.32 9.14
N VAL A 180 13.08 -14.90 7.94
CA VAL A 180 14.28 -15.53 7.36
C VAL A 180 14.51 -14.92 5.98
N ARG A 181 15.67 -14.31 5.74
CA ARG A 181 16.02 -13.67 4.46
C ARG A 181 17.36 -14.18 3.92
N TRP A 182 17.42 -14.50 2.64
CA TRP A 182 18.64 -14.99 1.98
C TRP A 182 18.68 -14.63 0.50
N ARG A 183 19.86 -14.75 -0.11
CA ARG A 183 20.05 -14.66 -1.56
C ARG A 183 19.86 -16.02 -2.21
N ALA A 184 19.00 -16.11 -3.21
CA ALA A 184 18.89 -17.29 -4.06
C ALA A 184 20.01 -17.35 -5.11
N GLY A 185 20.21 -18.53 -5.71
CA GLY A 185 21.31 -18.83 -6.63
C GLY A 185 21.30 -18.08 -7.97
N ALA A 186 20.27 -17.27 -8.25
CA ALA A 186 20.16 -16.42 -9.43
C ALA A 186 20.25 -14.92 -9.10
N GLY A 187 20.65 -14.56 -7.87
CA GLY A 187 20.70 -13.17 -7.42
C GLY A 187 19.37 -12.63 -6.89
N GLU A 188 18.27 -13.38 -7.00
CA GLU A 188 16.98 -13.04 -6.38
C GLU A 188 17.12 -13.01 -4.86
N TRP A 189 16.38 -12.11 -4.22
CA TRP A 189 16.10 -12.18 -2.80
C TRP A 189 14.98 -13.15 -2.53
N MET A 190 15.08 -13.84 -1.39
CA MET A 190 14.04 -14.65 -0.80
C MET A 190 13.84 -14.18 0.64
N GLN A 191 12.59 -14.04 1.05
CA GLN A 191 12.22 -13.77 2.43
C GLN A 191 11.05 -14.68 2.82
N VAL A 192 11.07 -15.22 4.04
CA VAL A 192 9.92 -15.85 4.66
C VAL A 192 9.64 -15.12 5.96
N LEU A 193 8.40 -14.67 6.16
CA LEU A 193 7.96 -14.01 7.38
C LEU A 193 6.83 -14.81 8.02
N SER A 194 6.82 -14.89 9.34
CA SER A 194 5.67 -15.40 10.08
C SER A 194 5.35 -14.53 11.29
N TRP A 195 4.06 -14.40 11.53
CA TRP A 195 3.47 -13.81 12.72
C TRP A 195 2.51 -14.84 13.31
N GLY A 196 2.77 -15.28 14.54
CA GLY A 196 1.91 -16.20 15.27
C GLY A 196 2.70 -17.19 16.12
N ASP A 197 2.15 -18.38 16.32
CA ASP A 197 2.70 -19.40 17.22
C ASP A 197 3.88 -20.20 16.65
N ARG A 198 4.34 -19.90 15.43
CA ARG A 198 5.38 -20.67 14.75
C ARG A 198 6.75 -20.32 15.29
N ASP A 199 7.58 -21.34 15.47
CA ASP A 199 8.96 -21.15 15.91
C ASP A 199 9.94 -21.04 14.75
N GLU A 200 11.18 -20.68 15.09
CA GLU A 200 12.27 -20.53 14.13
C GLU A 200 12.54 -21.79 13.32
N ASP A 201 12.46 -22.97 13.94
CA ASP A 201 12.74 -24.24 13.28
C ASP A 201 11.71 -24.55 12.19
N GLU A 202 10.43 -24.25 12.46
CA GLU A 202 9.36 -24.36 11.48
C GLU A 202 9.58 -23.40 10.29
N ILE A 203 9.90 -22.13 10.56
CA ILE A 203 10.10 -21.14 9.48
C ILE A 203 11.32 -21.48 8.63
N LEU A 204 12.42 -21.91 9.26
CA LEU A 204 13.60 -22.39 8.56
C LEU A 204 13.33 -23.65 7.74
N ARG A 205 12.49 -24.57 8.25
CA ARG A 205 12.08 -25.76 7.49
C ARG A 205 11.27 -25.38 6.26
N PHE A 206 10.28 -24.50 6.41
CA PHE A 206 9.50 -23.99 5.28
C PHE A 206 10.42 -23.32 4.24
N ALA A 207 11.32 -22.44 4.68
CA ALA A 207 12.29 -21.77 3.81
C ALA A 207 13.18 -22.76 3.01
N ARG A 208 13.63 -23.84 3.65
CA ARG A 208 14.43 -24.90 3.00
C ARG A 208 13.62 -25.73 1.99
N GLU A 209 12.34 -25.88 2.21
CA GLU A 209 11.44 -26.68 1.35
C GLU A 209 10.83 -25.86 0.20
N LEU A 210 11.06 -24.54 0.12
CA LEU A 210 10.68 -23.71 -1.03
C LEU A 210 11.56 -24.00 -2.26
N LYS A 211 11.03 -24.82 -3.17
CA LYS A 211 11.74 -25.27 -4.39
C LYS A 211 11.32 -24.45 -5.60
N GLN A 212 12.12 -24.47 -6.67
CA GLN A 212 11.65 -23.98 -7.97
C GLN A 212 10.44 -24.81 -8.41
N GLY A 213 9.38 -24.14 -8.83
CA GLY A 213 8.12 -24.78 -9.17
C GLY A 213 7.08 -23.75 -9.56
N SER A 214 5.81 -24.15 -9.57
CA SER A 214 4.69 -23.25 -9.83
C SER A 214 3.71 -23.34 -8.67
N GLY A 215 3.65 -22.28 -7.88
CA GLY A 215 2.70 -22.12 -6.80
C GLY A 215 1.33 -21.66 -7.31
N PRO A 216 0.45 -21.22 -6.39
CA PRO A 216 -0.87 -20.73 -6.75
C PRO A 216 -0.81 -19.49 -7.65
N GLY A 217 -1.95 -19.26 -8.32
CA GLY A 217 -2.17 -18.07 -9.12
C GLY A 217 -2.55 -16.86 -8.29
N VAL A 218 -2.26 -15.67 -8.81
CA VAL A 218 -2.73 -14.40 -8.27
C VAL A 218 -4.24 -14.28 -8.55
N PRO A 219 -5.06 -13.84 -7.56
CA PRO A 219 -6.49 -13.62 -7.76
C PRO A 219 -6.79 -12.72 -8.96
N ASP A 220 -7.85 -13.03 -9.72
CA ASP A 220 -8.28 -12.26 -10.89
C ASP A 220 -9.67 -11.62 -10.69
N ASP A 221 -9.95 -11.21 -9.45
CA ASP A 221 -11.16 -10.52 -9.02
C ASP A 221 -11.28 -9.10 -9.60
N LEU A 222 -10.16 -8.48 -9.95
CA LEU A 222 -10.10 -7.18 -10.63
C LEU A 222 -9.45 -7.27 -12.01
N ALA A 223 -10.00 -6.50 -12.96
CA ALA A 223 -9.42 -6.36 -14.29
C ALA A 223 -9.62 -4.94 -14.86
N PHE A 224 -8.63 -4.48 -15.62
CA PHE A 224 -8.69 -3.24 -16.39
C PHE A 224 -8.99 -3.55 -17.86
N ALA A 225 -9.93 -2.82 -18.46
CA ALA A 225 -10.12 -2.87 -19.91
C ALA A 225 -8.97 -2.20 -20.65
N LEU A 226 -8.49 -1.06 -20.16
CA LEU A 226 -7.42 -0.27 -20.76
C LEU A 226 -6.50 0.29 -19.67
N VAL A 227 -5.23 0.48 -20.02
CA VAL A 227 -4.21 1.11 -19.18
C VAL A 227 -3.43 2.15 -19.99
N PRO A 228 -2.81 3.15 -19.35
CA PRO A 228 -1.92 4.06 -20.05
C PRO A 228 -0.78 3.30 -20.76
N SER A 229 -0.41 3.76 -21.96
CA SER A 229 0.66 3.15 -22.74
C SER A 229 1.98 3.15 -21.97
N GLY A 230 2.69 2.01 -22.00
CA GLY A 230 3.92 1.80 -21.24
C GLY A 230 3.71 1.36 -19.79
N PHE A 231 2.47 1.33 -19.28
CA PHE A 231 2.19 0.84 -17.93
C PHE A 231 1.94 -0.67 -17.93
N SER A 232 2.31 -1.32 -16.85
CA SER A 232 2.03 -2.74 -16.62
C SER A 232 1.69 -3.00 -15.15
N VAL A 233 1.18 -4.19 -14.85
CA VAL A 233 0.76 -4.56 -13.49
C VAL A 233 1.94 -4.42 -12.54
N GLN A 234 1.77 -3.57 -11.54
CA GLN A 234 2.74 -3.29 -10.50
C GLN A 234 2.35 -3.94 -9.18
N HIS A 235 1.05 -3.94 -8.85
CA HIS A 235 0.53 -4.58 -7.64
C HIS A 235 -0.75 -5.33 -7.98
N GLN A 236 -0.91 -6.54 -7.44
CA GLN A 236 -2.14 -7.29 -7.56
C GLN A 236 -2.30 -8.21 -6.34
N SER A 237 -3.39 -8.03 -5.62
CA SER A 237 -3.81 -8.84 -4.47
C SER A 237 -5.33 -8.97 -4.48
N GLU A 238 -5.89 -9.70 -3.52
CA GLU A 238 -7.33 -9.66 -3.29
C GLU A 238 -7.80 -8.21 -3.09
N GLY A 239 -8.82 -7.82 -3.84
CA GLY A 239 -9.43 -6.50 -3.79
C GLY A 239 -8.54 -5.35 -4.26
N SER A 240 -7.36 -5.59 -4.84
CA SER A 240 -6.54 -4.47 -5.35
C SER A 240 -5.71 -4.78 -6.60
N LEU A 241 -5.64 -3.80 -7.49
CA LEU A 241 -4.87 -3.86 -8.73
C LEU A 241 -4.27 -2.48 -9.02
N CYS A 242 -2.97 -2.42 -9.27
CA CYS A 242 -2.27 -1.20 -9.68
C CYS A 242 -1.45 -1.43 -10.93
N VAL A 243 -1.34 -0.38 -11.75
CA VAL A 243 -0.39 -0.32 -12.87
C VAL A 243 0.53 0.87 -12.72
N ALA A 244 1.79 0.67 -13.06
CA ALA A 244 2.82 1.71 -13.02
C ALA A 244 3.77 1.59 -14.21
N ALA A 245 4.60 2.62 -14.38
CA ALA A 245 5.67 2.62 -15.36
C ALA A 245 6.77 1.59 -14.99
N PRO A 246 7.54 1.07 -15.95
CA PRO A 246 8.50 -0.02 -15.71
C PRO A 246 9.59 0.33 -14.69
N GLU A 247 10.03 1.59 -14.65
CA GLU A 247 10.99 2.09 -13.69
C GLU A 247 10.47 2.00 -12.24
N VAL A 248 9.19 2.31 -12.02
CA VAL A 248 8.54 2.19 -10.71
C VAL A 248 8.42 0.72 -10.33
N ILE A 249 8.01 -0.14 -11.25
CA ILE A 249 7.90 -1.60 -11.00
C ILE A 249 9.26 -2.19 -10.59
N ALA A 250 10.34 -1.72 -11.21
CA ALA A 250 11.69 -2.23 -10.98
C ALA A 250 12.29 -1.79 -9.63
N SER A 251 11.81 -0.69 -9.03
CA SER A 251 12.34 -0.15 -7.77
C SER A 251 11.38 -0.22 -6.59
N GLU A 252 10.07 -0.20 -6.83
CA GLU A 252 9.05 -0.06 -5.78
C GLU A 252 8.23 -1.34 -5.59
N ARG A 253 8.22 -1.83 -4.34
CA ARG A 253 7.34 -2.91 -3.89
C ARG A 253 5.94 -2.42 -3.53
N GLN A 254 5.82 -1.18 -3.06
CA GLN A 254 4.55 -0.63 -2.56
C GLN A 254 3.65 -0.20 -3.71
N PRO A 255 2.32 -0.35 -3.59
CA PRO A 255 1.36 0.09 -4.59
C PRO A 255 1.59 1.54 -5.02
N ALA A 256 1.75 1.77 -6.32
CA ALA A 256 1.97 3.08 -6.91
C ALA A 256 1.32 3.20 -8.29
N GLY A 257 1.25 4.42 -8.82
CA GLY A 257 0.66 4.69 -10.12
C GLY A 257 -0.86 4.71 -10.08
N LEU A 258 -1.51 4.09 -11.08
CA LEU A 258 -2.96 4.04 -11.19
C LEU A 258 -3.47 2.78 -10.50
N CYS A 259 -4.13 2.99 -9.37
CA CYS A 259 -4.56 1.92 -8.47
C CYS A 259 -6.08 1.87 -8.34
N VAL A 260 -6.58 0.66 -8.15
CA VAL A 260 -7.97 0.35 -7.84
C VAL A 260 -8.01 -0.53 -6.61
N TYR A 261 -8.88 -0.19 -5.67
CA TYR A 261 -9.12 -0.91 -4.43
C TYR A 261 -10.62 -1.17 -4.25
N VAL A 262 -11.00 -2.36 -3.80
CA VAL A 262 -12.34 -2.66 -3.29
C VAL A 262 -12.26 -2.61 -1.77
N VAL A 263 -13.04 -1.73 -1.17
CA VAL A 263 -13.12 -1.60 0.30
C VAL A 263 -14.52 -1.98 0.79
N ASP A 264 -14.59 -2.68 1.92
CA ASP A 264 -15.84 -3.03 2.61
C ASP A 264 -16.34 -1.84 3.45
N GLU A 265 -16.45 -0.68 2.81
CA GLU A 265 -17.02 0.54 3.37
C GLU A 265 -18.18 0.99 2.51
N ALA A 266 -19.31 1.30 3.17
CA ALA A 266 -20.47 1.83 2.48
C ALA A 266 -20.13 3.16 1.80
N TYR A 267 -20.52 3.30 0.53
CA TYR A 267 -20.31 4.53 -0.21
C TYR A 267 -20.92 5.73 0.52
N GLN A 268 -20.05 6.63 0.97
CA GLN A 268 -20.42 7.88 1.61
C GLN A 268 -19.61 9.00 0.95
N PRO A 269 -20.23 9.81 0.05
CA PRO A 269 -19.55 10.94 -0.52
C PRO A 269 -19.13 11.89 0.62
N VAL A 270 -17.83 12.13 0.76
CA VAL A 270 -17.31 12.99 1.81
C VAL A 270 -17.68 14.43 1.46
N ALA A 271 -18.34 15.14 2.37
CA ALA A 271 -18.77 16.53 2.18
C ALA A 271 -17.61 17.56 2.24
N GLU A 272 -16.35 17.11 2.14
CA GLU A 272 -15.19 18.00 2.00
C GLU A 272 -15.36 18.89 0.75
N ALA A 273 -14.63 19.99 0.68
CA ALA A 273 -14.93 21.04 -0.29
C ALA A 273 -14.76 20.57 -1.76
N GLY A 274 -15.88 20.34 -2.46
CA GLY A 274 -15.92 20.21 -3.91
C GLY A 274 -15.89 18.80 -4.55
N PRO A 275 -16.42 17.71 -3.96
CA PRO A 275 -16.63 16.47 -4.70
C PRO A 275 -17.62 16.69 -5.83
N GLU A 276 -17.28 16.24 -7.03
CA GLU A 276 -18.21 16.20 -8.14
C GLU A 276 -18.95 14.87 -8.14
N HIS A 277 -20.28 14.92 -8.06
CA HIS A 277 -21.10 13.73 -8.25
C HIS A 277 -21.15 13.35 -9.73
N VAL A 278 -20.75 12.12 -10.03
CA VAL A 278 -20.73 11.57 -11.38
C VAL A 278 -21.45 10.21 -11.42
N THR A 279 -21.57 9.64 -12.61
CA THR A 279 -22.13 8.30 -12.79
C THR A 279 -21.17 7.49 -13.64
N ILE A 280 -20.86 6.27 -13.19
CA ILE A 280 -19.86 5.40 -13.83
C ILE A 280 -20.52 4.04 -14.07
N GLY A 281 -20.69 3.66 -15.34
CA GLY A 281 -21.38 2.42 -15.69
C GLY A 281 -22.80 2.31 -15.11
N GLY A 282 -23.48 3.45 -14.91
CA GLY A 282 -24.81 3.53 -14.29
C GLY A 282 -24.83 3.51 -12.76
N ARG A 283 -23.66 3.48 -12.10
CA ARG A 283 -23.53 3.49 -10.63
C ARG A 283 -23.24 4.91 -10.11
N PRO A 284 -23.76 5.28 -8.93
CA PRO A 284 -23.36 6.51 -8.24
C PRO A 284 -21.84 6.52 -7.99
N ALA A 285 -21.22 7.67 -8.22
CA ALA A 285 -19.80 7.85 -7.97
C ALA A 285 -19.48 9.29 -7.59
N THR A 286 -18.31 9.47 -6.98
CA THR A 286 -17.75 10.78 -6.63
C THR A 286 -16.37 10.93 -7.25
N TYR A 287 -16.14 12.05 -7.93
CA TYR A 287 -14.83 12.45 -8.44
C TYR A 287 -14.26 13.56 -7.54
N TYR A 288 -12.97 13.45 -7.23
CA TYR A 288 -12.21 14.42 -6.45
C TYR A 288 -10.99 14.85 -7.26
N GLU A 289 -10.71 16.15 -7.31
CA GLU A 289 -9.58 16.71 -8.05
C GLU A 289 -8.26 16.69 -7.26
N ASP A 290 -8.34 16.87 -5.93
CA ASP A 290 -7.16 17.00 -5.06
C ASP A 290 -7.42 16.40 -3.65
N PRO A 291 -6.80 15.25 -3.30
CA PRO A 291 -6.02 14.39 -4.19
C PRO A 291 -6.94 13.73 -5.24
N PRO A 292 -6.41 13.46 -6.45
CA PRO A 292 -7.19 12.86 -7.52
C PRO A 292 -7.63 11.43 -7.18
N ARG A 293 -8.96 11.23 -7.10
CA ARG A 293 -9.56 9.91 -6.89
C ARG A 293 -10.99 9.83 -7.41
N ILE A 294 -11.48 8.61 -7.60
CA ILE A 294 -12.88 8.29 -7.88
C ILE A 294 -13.36 7.22 -6.90
N ASP A 295 -14.51 7.46 -6.26
CA ASP A 295 -15.21 6.47 -5.44
C ASP A 295 -16.48 6.03 -6.17
N VAL A 296 -16.67 4.72 -6.40
CA VAL A 296 -17.86 4.16 -7.07
C VAL A 296 -18.61 3.22 -6.13
N ASP A 297 -19.92 3.41 -6.00
CA ASP A 297 -20.78 2.53 -5.23
C ASP A 297 -20.93 1.16 -5.92
N LEU A 298 -20.33 0.12 -5.31
CA LEU A 298 -20.48 -1.26 -5.78
C LEU A 298 -21.77 -1.91 -5.27
N GLY A 299 -22.47 -1.28 -4.32
CA GLY A 299 -23.58 -1.86 -3.59
C GLY A 299 -23.11 -2.81 -2.49
N GLY A 300 -24.04 -3.29 -1.66
CA GLY A 300 -23.72 -4.30 -0.64
C GLY A 300 -22.75 -3.83 0.45
N GLY A 301 -22.59 -2.51 0.63
CA GLY A 301 -21.62 -1.95 1.58
C GLY A 301 -20.18 -1.94 1.07
N LYS A 302 -19.97 -2.05 -0.26
CA LYS A 302 -18.65 -2.01 -0.88
C LYS A 302 -18.48 -0.76 -1.74
N THR A 303 -17.26 -0.25 -1.78
CA THR A 303 -16.87 0.90 -2.62
C THR A 303 -15.63 0.54 -3.45
N LEU A 304 -15.64 0.93 -4.72
CA LEU A 304 -14.46 0.90 -5.58
C LEU A 304 -13.74 2.24 -5.47
N ASN A 305 -12.54 2.25 -4.93
CA ASN A 305 -11.69 3.43 -4.83
C ASN A 305 -10.62 3.38 -5.91
N ILE A 306 -10.57 4.41 -6.76
CA ILE A 306 -9.61 4.56 -7.84
C ILE A 306 -8.76 5.77 -7.53
N THR A 307 -7.44 5.60 -7.46
CA THR A 307 -6.49 6.67 -7.12
C THR A 307 -5.34 6.69 -8.11
N TRP A 308 -4.79 7.86 -8.38
CA TRP A 308 -3.58 7.99 -9.17
C TRP A 308 -2.73 9.16 -8.69
N ASP A 309 -1.47 9.17 -9.11
CA ASP A 309 -0.60 10.33 -8.98
C ASP A 309 -0.85 11.26 -10.17
N ALA A 310 -1.39 12.46 -9.93
CA ALA A 310 -1.67 13.44 -10.99
C ALA A 310 -0.42 13.97 -11.69
N GLU A 311 0.74 13.96 -11.02
CA GLU A 311 1.99 14.41 -11.62
C GLU A 311 2.54 13.35 -12.57
N ALA A 312 2.51 12.08 -12.15
CA ALA A 312 2.99 10.95 -12.95
C ALA A 312 2.00 10.55 -14.06
N ILE A 313 0.69 10.67 -13.79
CA ILE A 313 -0.40 10.24 -14.67
C ILE A 313 -1.43 11.38 -14.76
N PRO A 314 -1.20 12.38 -15.62
CA PRO A 314 -2.06 13.56 -15.72
C PRO A 314 -3.38 13.25 -16.46
N LEU A 315 -4.23 12.43 -15.84
CA LEU A 315 -5.55 12.08 -16.36
C LEU A 315 -6.45 13.30 -16.35
N THR A 316 -7.06 13.61 -17.48
CA THR A 316 -8.23 14.49 -17.49
C THR A 316 -9.40 13.82 -16.78
N ARG A 317 -10.35 14.61 -16.27
CA ARG A 317 -11.61 14.11 -15.70
C ARG A 317 -12.31 13.09 -16.61
N ALA A 318 -12.36 13.36 -17.92
CA ALA A 318 -12.99 12.47 -18.90
C ALA A 318 -12.25 11.14 -19.05
N GLU A 319 -10.92 11.17 -19.02
CA GLU A 319 -10.08 9.96 -19.05
C GLU A 319 -10.21 9.15 -17.76
N ALA A 320 -10.23 9.80 -16.59
CA ALA A 320 -10.42 9.13 -15.31
C ALA A 320 -11.78 8.42 -15.24
N ILE A 321 -12.86 9.07 -15.69
CA ILE A 321 -14.19 8.44 -15.79
C ILE A 321 -14.18 7.27 -16.78
N ARG A 322 -13.59 7.46 -17.96
CA ARG A 322 -13.51 6.39 -18.97
C ARG A 322 -12.72 5.18 -18.46
N PHE A 323 -11.63 5.42 -17.73
CA PHE A 323 -10.87 4.35 -17.07
C PHE A 323 -11.75 3.61 -16.06
N ALA A 324 -12.44 4.34 -15.19
CA ALA A 324 -13.32 3.78 -14.17
C ALA A 324 -14.45 2.93 -14.76
N GLU A 325 -15.03 3.34 -15.90
CA GLU A 325 -16.03 2.54 -16.64
C GLU A 325 -15.46 1.22 -17.17
N GLY A 326 -14.15 1.15 -17.41
CA GLY A 326 -13.43 -0.04 -17.87
C GLY A 326 -12.96 -0.97 -16.77
N VAL A 327 -13.21 -0.66 -15.49
CA VAL A 327 -12.82 -1.53 -14.37
C VAL A 327 -13.90 -2.59 -14.14
N THR A 328 -13.48 -3.86 -14.10
CA THR A 328 -14.36 -4.98 -13.76
C THR A 328 -14.01 -5.54 -12.38
N VAL A 329 -15.03 -5.75 -11.56
CA VAL A 329 -14.98 -6.45 -10.26
C VAL A 329 -15.79 -7.74 -10.41
N ARG A 330 -15.22 -8.89 -10.06
CA ARG A 330 -15.83 -10.22 -10.25
C ARG A 330 -16.37 -10.83 -8.97
#